data_AF-A0A7Y8K0W1-F1
#
_entry.id   AF-A0A7Y8K0W1-F1
#
_cell.length_a   1.000
_cell.length_b   1.000
_cell.length_c   1.000
_cell.angle_alpha   90.00
_cell.angle_beta   90.00
_cell.angle_gamma   90.00
#
_symmetry.space_group_name_H-M   'P 1'
#
loop_
_entity.id
_entity.type
_entity.pdbx_description
1 polymer ?
#
loop_
_entity_poly.entity_id
_entity_poly.type
_entity_poly.pdbx_seq_one_letter_code
_entity_poly.pdbx_strand_id
1 'polypeptide(L)'
;MEKLFNRFASATAKITGRPWTFIACLLLVLVWAGTGPLFGFSETWQLVINTSTTIITFLMVFLIQSTQNRDAAAMHAKMDELIYAVRKADARFIGIEHLTDKELAVILNEVEQRALAIHAGKPARAITGKPAARAEEIEAEQPPKARAKRSVSKAGA
;
A
#
# COMPACT_ATOMS: atom_id res chain seq x y z
N MET A 1 -14.11 11.15 13.89
CA MET A 1 -12.87 10.81 14.63
C MET A 1 -11.78 10.26 13.73
N GLU A 2 -12.10 9.34 12.81
CA GLU A 2 -11.13 8.74 11.87
C GLU A 2 -10.29 9.75 11.08
N LYS A 3 -10.91 10.79 10.49
CA LYS A 3 -10.18 11.86 9.78
C LYS A 3 -9.18 12.62 10.64
N LEU A 4 -9.49 12.83 11.94
CA LEU A 4 -8.60 13.51 12.88
C LEU A 4 -7.43 12.60 13.26
N PHE A 5 -7.71 11.33 13.57
CA PHE A 5 -6.67 10.32 13.81
C PHE A 5 -5.75 10.18 12.61
N ASN A 6 -6.29 10.05 11.40
CA ASN A 6 -5.51 9.92 10.17
C ASN A 6 -4.63 11.14 9.92
N ARG A 7 -5.13 12.35 10.22
CA ARG A 7 -4.36 13.59 10.08
C ARG A 7 -3.24 13.68 11.13
N PHE A 8 -3.52 13.26 12.36
CA PHE A 8 -2.51 13.16 13.42
C PHE A 8 -1.44 12.12 13.06
N ALA A 9 -1.82 10.89 12.72
CA ALA A 9 -0.91 9.81 12.33
C ALA A 9 -0.03 10.21 11.14
N SER A 10 -0.62 10.79 10.10
CA SER A 10 0.12 11.29 8.93
C SER A 10 1.09 12.41 9.30
N ALA A 11 0.69 13.34 10.17
CA ALA A 11 1.56 14.43 10.63
C ALA A 11 2.73 13.89 11.46
N THR A 12 2.46 12.99 12.40
CA THR A 12 3.47 12.33 13.24
C THR A 12 4.46 11.53 12.40
N ALA A 13 3.98 10.73 11.44
CA ALA A 13 4.83 9.99 10.50
C ALA A 13 5.73 10.93 9.67
N LYS A 14 5.15 12.05 9.18
CA LYS A 14 5.91 13.04 8.42
C LYS A 14 6.96 13.77 9.25
N ILE A 15 6.69 14.05 10.52
CA ILE A 15 7.64 14.70 11.43
C ILE A 15 8.77 13.72 11.78
N THR A 16 8.42 12.53 12.27
CA THR A 16 9.38 11.50 12.66
C THR A 16 10.28 11.00 11.52
N GLY A 17 9.81 11.04 10.27
CA GLY A 17 10.62 10.71 9.10
C GLY A 17 11.64 11.79 8.67
N ARG A 18 11.71 12.96 9.33
CA ARG A 18 12.65 14.03 8.95
C ARG A 18 14.03 13.82 9.59
N PRO A 19 15.13 14.08 8.86
CA PRO A 19 16.49 14.02 9.41
C PRO A 19 16.69 14.88 10.65
N TRP A 20 16.04 16.05 10.71
CA TRP A 20 16.08 16.94 11.88
C TRP A 20 15.50 16.32 13.15
N THR A 21 14.47 15.48 13.01
CA THR A 21 13.88 14.78 14.17
C THR A 21 14.81 13.70 14.69
N PHE A 22 15.53 13.01 13.81
CA PHE A 22 16.59 12.08 14.23
C PHE A 22 17.70 12.79 15.02
N ILE A 23 18.17 13.95 14.54
CA ILE A 23 19.18 14.75 15.25
C ILE A 23 18.65 15.18 16.63
N ALA A 24 17.40 15.64 16.72
CA ALA A 24 16.79 16.02 17.99
C ALA A 24 16.68 14.83 18.97
N CYS A 25 16.26 13.66 18.49
CA CYS A 25 16.23 12.44 19.30
C CYS A 25 17.62 12.03 19.79
N LEU A 26 18.64 12.13 18.92
CA LEU A 26 20.02 11.82 19.28
C LEU A 26 20.54 12.78 20.37
N LEU A 27 20.29 14.08 20.23
CA LEU A 27 20.64 15.06 21.26
C LEU A 27 19.93 14.76 22.59
N LEU A 28 18.67 14.36 22.55
CA LEU A 28 17.91 13.98 23.74
C LEU A 28 18.54 12.77 24.46
N VAL A 29 18.95 11.74 23.70
CA VAL A 29 19.67 10.58 24.23
C VAL A 29 21.03 10.99 24.82
N LEU A 30 21.76 11.89 24.17
CA LEU A 30 23.05 12.39 24.68
C LEU A 30 22.89 13.19 25.98
N VAL A 31 21.86 14.05 26.06
CA VAL A 31 21.54 14.79 27.29
C VAL A 31 21.16 13.81 28.42
N TRP A 32 20.31 12.82 28.13
CA TRP A 32 19.99 11.77 29.08
C TRP A 32 21.24 11.04 29.56
N ALA A 33 22.11 10.58 28.65
CA ALA A 33 23.38 9.92 28.97
C ALA A 33 24.28 10.82 29.85
N GLY A 34 24.37 12.11 29.53
CA GLY A 34 25.13 13.10 30.29
C GLY A 34 24.58 13.38 31.69
N THR A 35 23.29 13.15 31.94
CA THR A 35 22.71 13.20 33.30
C THR A 35 22.98 11.94 34.12
N GLY A 36 23.39 10.83 33.48
CA GLY A 36 23.68 9.56 34.16
C GLY A 36 24.65 9.65 35.35
N PRO A 37 25.81 10.34 35.23
CA PRO A 37 26.75 10.54 36.32
C PRO A 37 26.16 11.28 37.54
N LEU A 38 25.25 12.23 37.32
CA LEU A 38 24.58 12.97 38.41
C LEU A 38 23.65 12.06 39.22
N PHE A 39 23.06 11.05 38.57
CA PHE A 39 22.15 10.09 39.19
C PHE A 39 22.81 8.74 39.51
N GLY A 40 24.14 8.65 39.43
CA GLY A 40 24.89 7.43 39.70
C GLY A 40 24.47 6.24 38.82
N PHE A 41 23.97 6.48 37.61
CA PHE A 41 23.40 5.47 36.72
C PHE A 41 22.32 4.58 37.38
N SER A 42 21.52 5.16 38.27
CA SER A 42 20.49 4.45 39.05
C SER A 42 19.47 3.68 38.20
N GLU A 43 18.87 2.65 38.81
CA GLU A 43 17.77 1.87 38.22
C GLU A 43 16.61 2.75 37.76
N THR A 44 16.23 3.77 38.55
CA THR A 44 15.17 4.72 38.18
C THR A 44 15.53 5.54 36.93
N TRP A 45 16.79 5.95 36.80
CA TRP A 45 17.26 6.70 35.63
C TRP A 45 17.22 5.86 34.34
N GLN A 46 17.56 4.57 34.43
CA GLN A 46 17.44 3.61 33.32
C GLN A 46 15.98 3.28 33.01
N LEU A 47 15.17 3.07 34.05
CA LEU A 47 13.74 2.75 33.92
C LEU A 47 13.00 3.84 33.14
N VAL A 48 13.26 5.12 33.43
CA VAL A 48 12.58 6.24 32.78
C VAL A 48 12.76 6.21 31.26
N ILE A 49 13.99 6.03 30.74
CA ILE A 49 14.19 6.01 29.29
C ILE A 49 13.63 4.74 28.65
N ASN A 50 13.78 3.59 29.32
CA ASN A 50 13.35 2.31 28.80
C ASN A 50 11.82 2.27 28.69
N THR A 51 11.13 2.61 29.77
CA THR A 51 9.66 2.66 29.81
C THR A 51 9.12 3.69 28.81
N SER A 52 9.71 4.88 28.75
CA SER A 52 9.26 5.93 27.82
C SER A 52 9.43 5.50 26.36
N THR A 53 10.61 4.98 26.00
CA THR A 53 10.90 4.55 24.63
C THR A 53 10.01 3.37 24.23
N THR A 54 9.74 2.45 25.15
CA THR A 54 8.85 1.32 24.92
C THR A 54 7.43 1.80 24.58
N ILE A 55 6.85 2.69 25.41
CA ILE A 55 5.51 3.25 25.15
C ILE A 55 5.48 3.99 23.81
N ILE A 56 6.47 4.85 23.55
CA ILE A 56 6.56 5.60 22.28
C ILE A 56 6.64 4.62 21.10
N THR A 57 7.48 3.59 21.19
CA THR A 57 7.65 2.59 20.12
C THR A 57 6.36 1.83 19.87
N PHE A 58 5.67 1.37 20.92
CA PHE A 58 4.37 0.70 20.77
C PHE A 58 3.36 1.59 20.05
N LEU A 59 3.21 2.85 20.48
CA LEU A 59 2.32 3.81 19.82
C LEU A 59 2.76 4.06 18.38
N MET A 60 4.07 4.19 18.15
CA MET A 60 4.63 4.46 16.83
C MET A 60 4.37 3.33 15.85
N VAL A 61 4.45 2.05 16.27
CA VAL A 61 4.11 0.90 15.42
C VAL A 61 2.68 1.04 14.89
N PHE A 62 1.71 1.35 15.75
CA PHE A 62 0.32 1.54 15.31
C PHE A 62 0.15 2.75 14.38
N LEU A 63 0.81 3.87 14.66
CA LEU A 63 0.75 5.06 13.81
C LEU A 63 1.37 4.83 12.44
N ILE A 64 2.51 4.15 12.40
CA ILE A 64 3.20 3.75 11.17
C ILE A 64 2.30 2.80 10.39
N GLN A 65 1.80 1.73 11.01
CA GLN A 65 0.93 0.74 10.35
C GLN A 65 -0.33 1.38 9.78
N SER A 66 -1.00 2.27 10.52
CA SER A 66 -2.19 2.97 10.01
C SER A 66 -1.87 3.84 8.79
N THR A 67 -0.77 4.58 8.83
CA THR A 67 -0.34 5.44 7.72
C THR A 67 0.09 4.58 6.52
N GLN A 68 0.89 3.55 6.75
CA GLN A 68 1.36 2.62 5.73
C GLN A 68 0.21 1.86 5.06
N ASN A 69 -0.76 1.36 5.83
CA ASN A 69 -1.92 0.64 5.28
C ASN A 69 -2.73 1.54 4.34
N ARG A 70 -2.95 2.80 4.73
CA ARG A 70 -3.67 3.76 3.89
C ARG A 70 -2.87 4.13 2.63
N ASP A 71 -1.58 4.37 2.78
CA ASP A 71 -0.73 4.75 1.65
C ASP A 71 -0.57 3.57 0.67
N ALA A 72 -0.52 2.33 1.17
CA ALA A 72 -0.55 1.12 0.36
C ALA A 72 -1.87 1.03 -0.44
N ALA A 73 -3.03 1.15 0.21
CA ALA A 73 -4.33 1.12 -0.48
C ALA A 73 -4.45 2.20 -1.57
N ALA A 74 -3.96 3.41 -1.30
CA ALA A 74 -3.92 4.49 -2.29
C ALA A 74 -2.95 4.18 -3.45
N MET A 75 -1.86 3.47 -3.19
CA MET A 75 -0.92 3.02 -4.20
C MET A 75 -1.53 1.93 -5.09
N HIS A 76 -2.18 0.92 -4.50
CA HIS A 76 -2.92 -0.13 -5.21
C HIS A 76 -3.95 0.50 -6.16
N ALA A 77 -4.82 1.38 -5.65
CA ALA A 77 -5.84 2.05 -6.47
C ALA A 77 -5.25 2.85 -7.65
N LYS A 78 -4.11 3.52 -7.45
CA LYS A 78 -3.43 4.24 -8.55
C LYS A 78 -2.83 3.30 -9.58
N MET A 79 -2.26 2.18 -9.16
CA MET A 79 -1.70 1.17 -10.08
C MET A 79 -2.81 0.48 -10.87
N ASP A 80 -3.93 0.17 -10.22
CA ASP A 80 -5.10 -0.40 -10.86
C ASP A 80 -5.65 0.51 -11.96
N GLU A 81 -5.74 1.82 -11.70
CA GLU A 81 -6.13 2.79 -12.72
C GLU A 81 -5.14 2.86 -13.90
N LEU A 82 -3.83 2.80 -13.63
CA LEU A 82 -2.82 2.75 -14.69
C LEU A 82 -2.91 1.47 -15.52
N ILE A 83 -3.14 0.31 -14.89
CA ILE A 83 -3.33 -0.98 -15.57
C ILE A 83 -4.61 -0.95 -16.42
N TYR A 84 -5.69 -0.36 -15.88
CA TYR A 84 -6.93 -0.17 -16.60
C TYR A 84 -6.74 0.71 -17.85
N ALA A 85 -6.02 1.82 -17.72
CA ALA A 85 -5.77 2.77 -18.82
C ALA A 85 -4.87 2.20 -19.93
N VAL A 86 -3.95 1.27 -19.61
CA VAL A 86 -3.02 0.70 -20.59
C VAL A 86 -3.63 -0.52 -21.28
N ARG A 87 -4.05 -0.36 -22.55
CA ARG A 87 -4.65 -1.41 -23.40
C ARG A 87 -3.88 -2.73 -23.46
N LYS A 88 -2.55 -2.70 -23.40
CA LYS A 88 -1.68 -3.89 -23.45
C LYS A 88 -1.37 -4.48 -22.07
N ALA A 89 -1.75 -3.81 -20.99
CA ALA A 89 -1.60 -4.33 -19.64
C ALA A 89 -2.65 -5.41 -19.37
N ASP A 90 -2.30 -6.34 -18.50
CA ASP A 90 -3.15 -7.47 -18.14
C ASP A 90 -4.08 -7.07 -16.99
N ALA A 91 -5.38 -7.06 -17.25
CA ALA A 91 -6.39 -6.60 -16.29
C ALA A 91 -6.51 -7.52 -15.06
N ARG A 92 -5.93 -8.72 -15.06
CA ARG A 92 -5.95 -9.62 -13.89
C ARG A 92 -5.10 -9.13 -12.72
N PHE A 93 -4.25 -8.12 -12.93
CA PHE A 93 -3.47 -7.50 -11.86
C PHE A 93 -4.29 -6.48 -11.05
N ILE A 94 -5.46 -6.06 -11.54
CA ILE A 94 -6.35 -5.14 -10.82
C ILE A 94 -6.96 -5.88 -9.62
N GLY A 95 -6.77 -5.33 -8.41
CA GLY A 95 -7.25 -5.93 -7.16
C GLY A 95 -6.62 -7.29 -6.82
N ILE A 96 -5.41 -7.55 -7.31
CA ILE A 96 -4.68 -8.81 -7.12
C ILE A 96 -4.41 -9.14 -5.63
N GLU A 97 -4.36 -8.12 -4.77
CA GLU A 97 -4.17 -8.23 -3.32
C GLU A 97 -5.35 -8.90 -2.58
N HIS A 98 -6.49 -9.08 -3.24
CA HIS A 98 -7.66 -9.77 -2.69
C HIS A 98 -7.72 -11.25 -3.05
N LEU A 99 -6.78 -11.75 -3.85
CA LEU A 99 -6.68 -13.16 -4.20
C LEU A 99 -6.22 -14.00 -3.00
N THR A 100 -6.59 -15.28 -3.01
CA THR A 100 -6.00 -16.23 -2.06
C THR A 100 -4.52 -16.45 -2.35
N ASP A 101 -3.74 -16.89 -1.36
CA ASP A 101 -2.30 -17.18 -1.53
C ASP A 101 -2.02 -18.14 -2.70
N LYS A 102 -2.91 -19.13 -2.91
CA LYS A 102 -2.77 -20.09 -4.00
C LYS A 102 -2.98 -19.44 -5.37
N GLU A 103 -3.99 -18.58 -5.50
CA GLU A 103 -4.28 -17.87 -6.74
C GLU A 103 -3.20 -16.83 -7.05
N LEU A 104 -2.76 -16.09 -6.03
CA LEU A 104 -1.67 -15.13 -6.14
C LEU A 104 -0.35 -15.82 -6.56
N ALA A 105 -0.03 -16.98 -5.98
CA ALA A 105 1.17 -17.74 -6.32
C ALA A 105 1.21 -18.17 -7.79
N VAL A 106 0.07 -18.50 -8.40
CA VAL A 106 -0.02 -18.83 -9.82
C VAL A 106 0.37 -17.62 -10.66
N ILE A 107 -0.20 -16.44 -10.39
CA ILE A 107 0.10 -15.22 -11.14
C ILE A 107 1.57 -14.80 -10.94
N LEU A 108 2.09 -14.87 -9.71
CA LEU A 108 3.48 -14.55 -9.42
C LEU A 108 4.45 -15.46 -10.17
N ASN A 109 4.16 -16.76 -10.26
CA ASN A 109 4.96 -17.69 -11.04
C ASN A 109 4.95 -17.32 -12.53
N GLU A 110 3.79 -16.99 -13.09
CA GLU A 110 3.70 -16.55 -14.50
C GLU A 110 4.50 -15.27 -14.77
N VAL A 111 4.51 -14.31 -13.83
CA VAL A 111 5.34 -13.10 -13.90
C VAL A 111 6.83 -13.43 -13.86
N GLU A 112 7.24 -14.31 -12.96
CA GLU A 112 8.63 -14.72 -12.84
C GLU A 112 9.13 -15.43 -14.11
N GLN A 113 8.34 -16.36 -14.65
CA GLN A 113 8.66 -17.05 -15.91
C GLN A 113 8.82 -16.09 -17.08
N ARG A 114 8.01 -15.02 -17.13
CA ARG A 114 8.15 -13.97 -18.14
C ARG A 114 9.42 -13.15 -17.94
N ALA A 115 9.73 -12.76 -16.71
CA ALA A 115 10.96 -12.03 -16.41
C ALA A 115 12.18 -12.85 -16.85
N LEU A 116 12.21 -14.15 -16.52
CA LEU A 116 13.26 -15.07 -16.97
C LEU A 116 13.35 -15.15 -18.50
N ALA A 117 12.22 -15.26 -19.21
CA ALA A 117 12.21 -15.30 -20.66
C ALA A 117 12.77 -14.01 -21.30
N ILE A 118 12.40 -12.84 -20.76
CA ILE A 118 12.89 -11.53 -21.22
C ILE A 118 14.40 -11.41 -20.98
N HIS A 119 14.87 -11.77 -19.79
CA HIS A 119 16.31 -11.76 -19.48
C HIS A 119 17.12 -12.74 -20.35
N ALA A 120 16.50 -13.84 -20.79
CA ALA A 120 17.08 -14.76 -21.76
C ALA A 120 16.97 -14.30 -23.23
N GLY A 121 16.55 -13.05 -23.50
CA GLY A 121 16.43 -12.48 -24.84
C GLY A 121 15.24 -12.99 -25.66
N LYS A 122 14.31 -13.70 -25.04
CA LYS A 122 13.07 -14.15 -25.69
C LYS A 122 12.03 -13.02 -25.65
N PRO A 123 11.17 -12.87 -26.67
CA PRO A 123 10.11 -11.87 -26.65
C PRO A 123 9.16 -12.13 -25.48
N ALA A 124 8.78 -11.07 -24.76
CA ALA A 124 7.81 -11.12 -23.68
C ALA A 124 6.49 -11.70 -24.21
N ARG A 125 6.17 -12.94 -23.85
CA ARG A 125 4.90 -13.58 -24.23
C ARG A 125 3.77 -13.09 -23.32
N ALA A 126 2.57 -12.92 -23.90
CA ALA A 126 1.35 -12.72 -23.13
C ALA A 126 1.16 -13.87 -22.12
N ILE A 127 0.57 -13.59 -20.95
CA ILE A 127 0.36 -14.61 -19.93
C ILE A 127 -0.69 -15.53 -20.56
N THR A 128 -0.51 -16.82 -20.36
CA THR A 128 -1.33 -17.90 -20.92
C THR A 128 -2.79 -17.90 -20.45
N GLY A 129 -3.12 -17.27 -19.32
CA GLY A 129 -4.49 -17.06 -18.87
C GLY A 129 -5.25 -16.01 -19.68
N LYS A 130 -6.55 -16.24 -19.93
CA LYS A 130 -7.44 -15.22 -20.50
C LYS A 130 -7.32 -13.93 -19.67
N PRO A 131 -7.07 -12.76 -20.31
CA PRO A 131 -7.22 -11.48 -19.62
C PRO A 131 -8.60 -11.42 -18.97
N ALA A 132 -8.70 -10.84 -17.78
CA ALA A 132 -9.99 -10.48 -17.24
C ALA A 132 -10.68 -9.56 -18.26
N ALA A 133 -11.93 -9.88 -18.62
CA ALA A 133 -12.63 -9.15 -19.67
C ALA A 133 -12.80 -7.69 -19.25
N ARG A 134 -12.32 -6.75 -20.08
CA ARG A 134 -12.56 -5.34 -19.83
C ARG A 134 -14.05 -5.03 -20.00
N ALA A 135 -14.57 -4.04 -19.27
CA ALA A 135 -15.95 -3.60 -19.43
C ALA A 135 -16.30 -3.27 -20.90
N GLU A 136 -15.35 -2.68 -21.63
CA GLU A 136 -15.48 -2.37 -23.05
C GLU A 136 -15.52 -3.62 -23.95
N GLU A 137 -14.81 -4.68 -23.59
CA GLU A 137 -14.81 -5.96 -24.32
C GLU A 137 -16.16 -6.68 -24.07
N ILE A 138 -16.66 -6.62 -22.84
CA ILE A 138 -18.00 -7.15 -22.47
C ILE A 138 -19.11 -6.36 -23.18
N GLU A 139 -18.98 -5.03 -23.31
CA GLU A 139 -19.96 -4.19 -24.00
C GLU A 139 -19.90 -4.37 -25.52
N ALA A 140 -18.73 -4.61 -26.09
CA ALA A 140 -18.56 -4.91 -27.52
C ALA A 140 -19.10 -6.30 -27.91
N GLU A 141 -19.10 -7.26 -26.97
CA GLU A 141 -19.62 -8.61 -27.17
C GLU A 141 -21.15 -8.71 -26.98
N GLN A 142 -21.80 -7.67 -26.43
CA GLN A 142 -23.26 -7.61 -26.30
C GLN A 142 -23.95 -7.29 -27.64
N PRO A 143 -24.88 -8.14 -28.12
CA PRO A 143 -25.57 -7.91 -29.38
C PRO A 143 -26.45 -6.64 -29.33
N PRO A 144 -26.58 -5.90 -30.46
CA PRO A 144 -27.20 -4.57 -30.51
C PRO A 144 -28.67 -4.50 -30.05
N LYS A 145 -29.35 -5.65 -29.90
CA LYS A 145 -30.75 -5.74 -29.46
C LYS A 145 -30.95 -5.44 -27.96
N ALA A 146 -29.91 -5.54 -27.12
CA ALA A 146 -30.02 -5.24 -25.68
C ALA A 146 -30.01 -3.73 -25.37
N ARG A 147 -29.29 -2.93 -26.16
CA ARG A 147 -29.14 -1.47 -25.99
C ARG A 147 -30.44 -0.71 -26.31
N ALA A 148 -31.26 -1.22 -27.23
CA ALA A 148 -32.50 -0.58 -27.66
C ALA A 148 -33.66 -0.68 -26.65
N LYS A 149 -33.67 -1.67 -25.74
CA LYS A 149 -34.78 -1.84 -24.77
C LYS A 149 -34.71 -0.88 -23.58
N ARG A 150 -33.54 -0.30 -23.29
CA ARG A 150 -33.32 0.50 -22.08
C ARG A 150 -33.64 2.00 -22.27
N SER A 151 -33.69 2.49 -23.51
CA SER A 151 -34.07 3.88 -23.83
C SER A 151 -35.59 4.08 -23.97
N VAL A 152 -36.37 3.03 -24.26
CA VAL A 152 -37.83 3.14 -24.50
C VAL A 152 -38.65 3.11 -23.20
N SER A 153 -38.11 2.61 -22.08
CA SER A 153 -38.86 2.49 -20.81
C SER A 153 -38.91 3.77 -19.95
N LYS A 154 -38.30 4.88 -20.36
CA LYS A 154 -38.30 6.16 -19.60
C LYS A 154 -39.12 7.30 -20.25
N ALA A 155 -39.84 7.02 -21.33
CA ALA A 155 -40.76 7.97 -21.97
C ALA A 155 -42.16 7.33 -22.09
N GLY A 156 -42.93 7.40 -21.01
CA GLY A 156 -44.29 6.85 -20.96
C GLY A 156 -44.86 7.05 -19.57
N ALA A 157 -45.47 8.21 -19.36
CA ALA A 157 -46.45 8.47 -18.32
C ALA A 157 -47.72 7.64 -18.54
#